data_AF-A0A0A7LCZ2-F1
#
_entry.id   AF-A0A0A7LCZ2-F1
#
_cell.length_a   1.000
_cell.length_b   1.000
_cell.length_c   1.000
_cell.angle_alpha   90.00
_cell.angle_beta   90.00
_cell.angle_gamma   90.00
#
_symmetry.space_group_name_H-M   'P 1'
#
loop_
_entity.id
_entity.type
_entity.pdbx_description
1 polymer ?
#
loop_
_entity_poly.entity_id
_entity_poly.type
_entity_poly.pdbx_seq_one_letter_code
_entity_poly.pdbx_strand_id
1 'polypeptide(L)'
;MDDLKNIYLCDYDGEGFEKLCQKLLQGHYKAEVEDVPLVGDGGKDLIVRFSPTDVMYVECKHHHKPIGRPVVQKLHSAMMTDGVKKGLLICTGGFSDDAINHINENRLHIETMDFYDLKSIGSKYGYRILLNPTSDNITICTLAPYDPNEIKSIITSNFINVRNSGRTKVEPNLKIIKNDRVVKYGVFLHISAHEDFKMSNGTVIKRLDQEFNVLLDSNTLENIPEASGITIKLSDGDKIEGPMPAQLNIKQIELDIRERMIQRLTEDVSYFGNNGSHYTKTCSPKPKNVKVSFEYLLKYYVANIEFETFGTKSDVTFIENKNDKFTLLAKNIRTEGLTYCDYCQALARTTHTCSDCGKFICMDCTRQYKKGFLSPWKDVCKECEKKHSDPKIKHRRAEE
;
A
#
# COMPACT_ATOMS: atom_id res chain seq x y z
N MET A 1 -29.57 -6.18 -9.21
CA MET A 1 -28.63 -6.95 -8.36
C MET A 1 -29.45 -7.30 -7.15
N ASP A 2 -29.79 -8.58 -6.96
CA ASP A 2 -30.61 -9.01 -5.83
C ASP A 2 -29.89 -8.67 -4.51
N ASP A 3 -30.60 -8.07 -3.57
CA ASP A 3 -30.06 -7.73 -2.26
C ASP A 3 -29.65 -9.00 -1.52
N LEU A 4 -28.33 -9.24 -1.39
CA LEU A 4 -27.79 -10.36 -0.64
C LEU A 4 -28.15 -10.22 0.84
N LYS A 5 -28.62 -11.31 1.46
CA LYS A 5 -28.88 -11.37 2.90
C LYS A 5 -27.57 -11.46 3.69
N ASN A 6 -27.34 -10.51 4.60
CA ASN A 6 -26.17 -10.53 5.47
C ASN A 6 -26.26 -11.68 6.49
N ILE A 7 -25.15 -12.38 6.69
CA ILE A 7 -24.95 -13.40 7.72
C ILE A 7 -23.66 -13.05 8.46
N TYR A 8 -23.75 -12.77 9.77
CA TYR A 8 -22.59 -12.45 10.60
C TYR A 8 -22.20 -13.67 11.42
N LEU A 9 -21.03 -14.24 11.15
CA LEU A 9 -20.59 -15.49 11.78
C LEU A 9 -20.34 -15.34 13.29
N CYS A 10 -20.05 -14.14 13.80
CA CYS A 10 -19.95 -13.89 15.24
C CYS A 10 -21.26 -14.12 16.01
N ASP A 11 -22.40 -14.11 15.32
CA ASP A 11 -23.72 -14.35 15.93
C ASP A 11 -24.01 -15.86 16.04
N TYR A 12 -23.12 -16.71 15.53
CA TYR A 12 -23.28 -18.16 15.50
C TYR A 12 -22.33 -18.83 16.49
N ASP A 13 -22.87 -19.76 17.27
CA ASP A 13 -22.10 -20.75 18.00
C ASP A 13 -21.68 -21.92 17.06
N GLY A 14 -21.04 -22.96 17.61
CA GLY A 14 -20.62 -24.12 16.82
C GLY A 14 -21.78 -24.78 16.08
N GLU A 15 -22.86 -25.09 16.80
CA GLU A 15 -24.06 -25.73 16.24
C GLU A 15 -24.76 -24.84 15.20
N GLY A 16 -24.85 -23.53 15.47
CA GLY A 16 -25.38 -22.58 14.51
C GLY A 16 -24.55 -22.55 13.22
N PHE A 17 -23.22 -22.56 13.35
CA PHE A 17 -22.31 -22.56 12.21
C PHE A 17 -22.44 -23.85 11.39
N GLU A 18 -22.60 -25.00 12.03
CA GLU A 18 -22.91 -26.27 11.37
C GLU A 18 -24.20 -26.18 10.55
N LYS A 19 -25.27 -25.62 11.11
CA LYS A 19 -26.56 -25.40 10.39
C LYS A 19 -26.43 -24.46 9.20
N LEU A 20 -25.56 -23.44 9.30
CA LEU A 20 -25.25 -22.57 8.16
C LEU A 20 -24.52 -23.36 7.06
N CYS A 21 -23.48 -24.12 7.44
CA CYS A 21 -22.73 -24.96 6.52
C CYS A 21 -23.65 -25.98 5.83
N GLN A 22 -24.53 -26.66 6.56
CA GLN A 22 -25.52 -27.58 6.02
C GLN A 22 -26.32 -26.94 4.87
N LYS A 23 -26.88 -25.74 5.09
CA LYS A 23 -27.65 -25.01 4.05
C LYS A 23 -26.81 -24.66 2.83
N LEU A 24 -25.57 -24.19 3.04
CA LEU A 24 -24.67 -23.83 1.95
C LEU A 24 -24.25 -25.07 1.14
N LEU A 25 -23.97 -26.18 1.80
CA LEU A 25 -23.57 -27.44 1.16
C LEU A 25 -24.72 -28.09 0.40
N GLN A 26 -25.95 -28.08 0.93
CA GLN A 26 -27.15 -28.53 0.22
C GLN A 26 -27.29 -27.82 -1.12
N GLY A 27 -27.11 -26.49 -1.12
CA GLY A 27 -27.10 -25.70 -2.34
C GLY A 27 -25.92 -26.05 -3.25
N HIS A 28 -24.70 -26.05 -2.70
CA HIS A 28 -23.44 -26.19 -3.44
C HIS A 28 -23.33 -27.54 -4.17
N TYR A 29 -23.59 -28.62 -3.46
CA TYR A 29 -23.51 -29.98 -3.98
C TYR A 29 -24.82 -30.48 -4.60
N LYS A 30 -25.92 -29.74 -4.43
CA LYS A 30 -27.27 -30.16 -4.87
C LYS A 30 -27.62 -31.56 -4.35
N ALA A 31 -27.26 -31.82 -3.10
CA ALA A 31 -27.35 -33.12 -2.44
C ALA A 31 -28.02 -32.97 -1.07
N GLU A 32 -28.52 -34.08 -0.54
CA GLU A 32 -29.03 -34.12 0.84
C GLU A 32 -27.86 -33.98 1.82
N VAL A 33 -28.06 -33.16 2.86
CA VAL A 33 -27.06 -32.96 3.92
C VAL A 33 -27.75 -33.15 5.27
N GLU A 34 -27.32 -34.17 6.00
CA GLU A 34 -27.84 -34.60 7.30
C GLU A 34 -26.89 -34.13 8.41
N ASP A 35 -27.42 -33.70 9.56
CA ASP A 35 -26.67 -33.41 10.78
C ASP A 35 -26.47 -34.69 11.61
N VAL A 36 -25.31 -34.82 12.27
CA VAL A 36 -24.99 -35.97 13.12
C VAL A 36 -25.15 -35.59 14.60
N PRO A 37 -26.05 -36.24 15.37
CA PRO A 37 -26.25 -35.88 16.78
C PRO A 37 -24.99 -36.06 17.64
N LEU A 38 -24.77 -35.13 18.57
CA LEU A 38 -23.64 -35.02 19.51
C LEU A 38 -23.25 -36.30 20.28
N VAL A 39 -24.15 -37.27 20.42
CA VAL A 39 -23.94 -38.48 21.23
C VAL A 39 -23.05 -39.53 20.51
N GLY A 40 -22.62 -39.25 19.28
CA GLY A 40 -21.77 -40.15 18.48
C GLY A 40 -20.71 -39.44 17.62
N ASP A 41 -20.26 -38.23 18.00
CA ASP A 41 -19.24 -37.41 17.28
C ASP A 41 -17.87 -38.12 17.21
N GLY A 42 -17.79 -39.14 16.37
CA GLY A 42 -16.54 -39.80 16.00
C GLY A 42 -15.57 -38.89 15.21
N GLY A 43 -15.84 -37.58 15.11
CA GLY A 43 -15.08 -36.64 14.27
C GLY A 43 -15.80 -36.25 12.99
N LYS A 44 -17.11 -36.05 13.05
CA LYS A 44 -17.92 -35.53 11.93
C LYS A 44 -19.18 -34.82 12.46
N ASP A 45 -19.52 -33.71 11.83
CA ASP A 45 -20.68 -32.88 12.18
C ASP A 45 -21.82 -33.04 11.16
N LEU A 46 -21.51 -33.16 9.85
CA LEU A 46 -22.50 -33.34 8.79
C LEU A 46 -22.14 -34.50 7.84
N ILE A 47 -23.15 -35.02 7.14
CA ILE A 47 -23.00 -36.02 6.08
C ILE A 47 -23.66 -35.49 4.81
N VAL A 48 -22.88 -35.34 3.73
CA VAL A 48 -23.41 -35.04 2.38
C VAL A 48 -23.64 -36.35 1.65
N ARG A 49 -24.87 -36.61 1.20
CA ARG A 49 -25.26 -37.86 0.53
C ARG A 49 -25.49 -37.62 -0.97
N PHE A 50 -24.55 -38.06 -1.79
CA PHE A 50 -24.66 -38.01 -3.26
C PHE A 50 -25.47 -39.19 -3.81
N SER A 51 -25.38 -40.34 -3.14
CA SER A 51 -26.19 -41.54 -3.40
C SER A 51 -26.22 -42.44 -2.14
N PRO A 52 -26.98 -43.56 -2.11
CA PRO A 52 -26.99 -44.46 -0.96
C PRO A 52 -25.61 -45.01 -0.56
N THR A 53 -24.66 -45.07 -1.49
CA THR A 53 -23.31 -45.64 -1.28
C THR A 53 -22.18 -44.62 -1.45
N ASP A 54 -22.46 -43.39 -1.89
CA ASP A 54 -21.47 -42.31 -2.04
C ASP A 54 -21.84 -41.16 -1.10
N VAL A 55 -21.10 -41.07 0.00
CA VAL A 55 -21.26 -40.05 1.04
C VAL A 55 -19.94 -39.34 1.29
N MET A 56 -20.03 -38.11 1.78
CA MET A 56 -18.89 -37.33 2.26
C MET A 56 -19.13 -36.88 3.69
N TYR A 57 -18.14 -37.10 4.54
CA TYR A 57 -18.17 -36.65 5.93
C TYR A 57 -17.63 -35.24 6.05
N VAL A 58 -18.31 -34.41 6.83
CA VAL A 58 -17.94 -33.01 7.01
C VAL A 58 -17.72 -32.73 8.48
N GLU A 59 -16.61 -32.08 8.80
CA GLU A 59 -16.36 -31.52 10.14
C GLU A 59 -16.27 -29.99 10.00
N CYS A 60 -17.07 -29.29 10.79
CA CYS A 60 -17.16 -27.85 10.87
C CYS A 60 -16.45 -27.34 12.13
N LYS A 61 -15.60 -26.33 11.98
CA LYS A 61 -14.94 -25.67 13.12
C LYS A 61 -15.09 -24.16 13.06
N HIS A 62 -15.95 -23.65 13.96
CA HIS A 62 -16.14 -22.22 14.16
C HIS A 62 -15.15 -21.66 15.18
N HIS A 63 -13.89 -21.51 14.78
CA HIS A 63 -12.83 -20.99 15.65
C HIS A 63 -11.90 -20.03 14.92
N HIS A 64 -11.35 -19.08 15.67
CA HIS A 64 -10.43 -18.07 15.14
C HIS A 64 -8.99 -18.58 14.91
N LYS A 65 -8.64 -19.73 15.52
CA LYS A 65 -7.31 -20.33 15.36
C LYS A 65 -7.33 -21.29 14.16
N PRO A 66 -6.23 -21.38 13.39
CA PRO A 66 -6.11 -22.37 12.33
C PRO A 66 -6.31 -23.79 12.84
N ILE A 67 -6.95 -24.61 12.03
CA ILE A 67 -7.17 -26.02 12.29
C ILE A 67 -5.87 -26.79 12.11
N GLY A 68 -5.47 -27.49 13.16
CA GLY A 68 -4.27 -28.32 13.20
C GLY A 68 -4.51 -29.76 12.78
N ARG A 69 -3.39 -30.48 12.61
CA ARG A 69 -3.35 -31.92 12.28
C ARG A 69 -4.29 -32.82 13.10
N PRO A 70 -4.50 -32.62 14.42
CA PRO A 70 -5.38 -33.50 15.20
C PRO A 70 -6.82 -33.57 14.67
N VAL A 71 -7.35 -32.48 14.12
CA VAL A 71 -8.72 -32.45 13.57
C VAL A 71 -8.80 -33.24 12.27
N VAL A 72 -7.79 -33.09 11.40
CA VAL A 72 -7.67 -33.90 10.17
C VAL A 72 -7.63 -35.39 10.52
N GLN A 73 -6.84 -35.76 11.52
CA GLN A 73 -6.70 -37.14 11.97
C GLN A 73 -8.02 -37.69 12.50
N LYS A 74 -8.77 -36.90 13.28
CA LYS A 74 -10.08 -37.29 13.82
C LYS A 74 -11.06 -37.60 12.68
N LEU A 75 -11.20 -36.69 11.71
CA LEU A 75 -12.10 -36.90 10.56
C LEU A 75 -11.65 -38.10 9.71
N HIS A 76 -10.36 -38.22 9.44
CA HIS A 76 -9.83 -39.36 8.69
C HIS A 76 -10.11 -40.70 9.39
N SER A 77 -9.94 -40.77 10.71
CA SER A 77 -10.29 -41.96 11.49
C SER A 77 -11.78 -42.30 11.38
N ALA A 78 -12.68 -41.31 11.46
CA ALA A 78 -14.11 -41.52 11.27
C ALA A 78 -14.43 -42.10 9.88
N MET A 79 -13.82 -41.54 8.84
CA MET A 79 -13.98 -42.00 7.46
C MET A 79 -13.54 -43.45 7.29
N MET A 80 -12.38 -43.81 7.84
CA MET A 80 -11.84 -45.16 7.75
C MET A 80 -12.68 -46.19 8.50
N THR A 81 -13.20 -45.85 9.68
CA THR A 81 -14.08 -46.73 10.46
C THR A 81 -15.37 -47.04 9.71
N ASP A 82 -15.95 -46.05 9.02
CA ASP A 82 -17.25 -46.18 8.36
C ASP A 82 -17.13 -46.53 6.86
N GLY A 83 -15.90 -46.74 6.35
CA GLY A 83 -15.65 -47.06 4.93
C GLY A 83 -15.94 -45.91 3.95
N VAL A 84 -15.97 -44.67 4.44
CA VAL A 84 -16.26 -43.46 3.65
C VAL A 84 -15.00 -42.95 2.97
N LYS A 85 -15.14 -42.59 1.69
CA LYS A 85 -13.99 -42.23 0.83
C LYS A 85 -13.70 -40.74 0.74
N LYS A 86 -14.65 -39.87 1.11
CA LYS A 86 -14.53 -38.41 0.94
C LYS A 86 -14.75 -37.71 2.27
N GLY A 87 -13.90 -36.74 2.57
CA GLY A 87 -14.03 -35.85 3.72
C GLY A 87 -14.03 -34.39 3.28
N LEU A 88 -14.61 -33.52 4.09
CA LEU A 88 -14.55 -32.08 3.94
C LEU A 88 -14.33 -31.44 5.32
N LEU A 89 -13.32 -30.61 5.44
CA LEU A 89 -13.12 -29.76 6.62
C LEU A 89 -13.57 -28.34 6.29
N ILE A 90 -14.43 -27.79 7.12
CA ILE A 90 -14.90 -26.41 7.00
C ILE A 90 -14.45 -25.62 8.22
N CYS A 91 -13.80 -24.47 8.03
CA CYS A 91 -13.43 -23.63 9.15
C CYS A 91 -13.47 -22.13 8.84
N THR A 92 -13.50 -21.32 9.90
CA THR A 92 -13.42 -19.85 9.79
C THR A 92 -12.01 -19.31 10.03
N GLY A 93 -11.15 -20.05 10.75
CA GLY A 93 -9.79 -19.65 11.13
C GLY A 93 -8.68 -20.11 10.19
N GLY A 94 -9.00 -20.82 9.10
CA GLY A 94 -8.04 -21.42 8.17
C GLY A 94 -7.40 -22.72 8.66
N PHE A 95 -6.39 -23.21 7.96
CA PHE A 95 -5.70 -24.48 8.23
C PHE A 95 -4.21 -24.23 8.49
N SER A 96 -3.60 -24.97 9.42
CA SER A 96 -2.16 -24.91 9.61
C SER A 96 -1.41 -25.67 8.52
N ASP A 97 -0.16 -25.31 8.24
CA ASP A 97 0.69 -26.04 7.28
C ASP A 97 0.79 -27.52 7.62
N ASP A 98 0.92 -27.88 8.90
CA ASP A 98 0.93 -29.27 9.35
C ASP A 98 -0.35 -30.04 8.97
N ALA A 99 -1.51 -29.38 8.94
CA ALA A 99 -2.77 -30.01 8.58
C ALA A 99 -2.83 -30.26 7.08
N ILE A 100 -2.47 -29.26 6.28
CA ILE A 100 -2.43 -29.35 4.81
C ILE A 100 -1.37 -30.35 4.35
N ASN A 101 -0.17 -30.32 4.91
CA ASN A 101 0.89 -31.27 4.63
C ASN A 101 0.45 -32.70 4.99
N HIS A 102 -0.20 -32.89 6.14
CA HIS A 102 -0.72 -34.19 6.53
C HIS A 102 -1.73 -34.75 5.51
N ILE A 103 -2.65 -33.93 5.01
CA ILE A 103 -3.61 -34.33 3.95
C ILE A 103 -2.86 -34.72 2.68
N ASN A 104 -1.95 -33.87 2.21
CA ASN A 104 -1.27 -34.05 0.92
C ASN A 104 -0.29 -35.23 0.92
N GLU A 105 0.59 -35.31 1.92
CA GLU A 105 1.62 -36.35 2.01
C GLU A 105 1.02 -37.75 2.17
N ASN A 106 -0.10 -37.85 2.90
CA ASN A 106 -0.80 -39.12 3.12
C ASN A 106 -1.87 -39.39 2.06
N ARG A 107 -2.01 -38.49 1.07
CA ARG A 107 -3.01 -38.58 -0.02
C ARG A 107 -4.42 -38.82 0.50
N LEU A 108 -4.77 -38.13 1.58
CA LEU A 108 -6.10 -38.24 2.18
C LEU A 108 -7.10 -37.57 1.23
N HIS A 109 -8.23 -38.23 0.98
CA HIS A 109 -9.33 -37.68 0.20
C HIS A 109 -10.19 -36.73 1.06
N ILE A 110 -9.54 -35.70 1.62
CA ILE A 110 -10.16 -34.69 2.47
C ILE A 110 -9.99 -33.33 1.78
N GLU A 111 -11.10 -32.73 1.40
CA GLU A 111 -11.17 -31.36 0.90
C GLU A 111 -11.19 -30.36 2.08
N THR A 112 -10.80 -29.12 1.80
CA THR A 112 -10.80 -28.03 2.79
C THR A 112 -11.58 -26.85 2.25
N MET A 113 -12.45 -26.26 3.07
CA MET A 113 -13.11 -24.99 2.82
C MET A 113 -12.83 -24.03 3.98
N ASP A 114 -12.31 -22.87 3.66
CA ASP A 114 -12.10 -21.80 4.63
C ASP A 114 -13.20 -20.72 4.55
N PHE A 115 -12.98 -19.61 5.25
CA PHE A 115 -13.89 -18.47 5.23
C PHE A 115 -14.14 -17.89 3.83
N TYR A 116 -13.13 -17.87 2.96
CA TYR A 116 -13.25 -17.33 1.60
C TYR A 116 -14.05 -18.27 0.70
N ASP A 117 -13.88 -19.58 0.86
CA ASP A 117 -14.70 -20.58 0.17
C ASP A 117 -16.17 -20.45 0.57
N LEU A 118 -16.43 -20.30 1.87
CA LEU A 118 -17.79 -20.06 2.39
C LEU A 118 -18.39 -18.78 1.82
N LYS A 119 -17.63 -17.69 1.75
CA LYS A 119 -18.09 -16.41 1.16
C LYS A 119 -18.43 -16.57 -0.32
N SER A 120 -17.58 -17.28 -1.07
CA SER A 120 -17.80 -17.59 -2.49
C SER A 120 -19.08 -18.40 -2.70
N ILE A 121 -19.27 -19.47 -1.92
CA ILE A 121 -20.48 -20.30 -1.96
C ILE A 121 -21.70 -19.46 -1.55
N GLY A 122 -21.65 -18.77 -0.41
CA GLY A 122 -22.75 -17.96 0.12
C GLY A 122 -23.30 -16.95 -0.89
N SER A 123 -22.41 -16.25 -1.60
CA SER A 123 -22.80 -15.27 -2.62
C SER A 123 -23.61 -15.88 -3.78
N LYS A 124 -23.33 -17.13 -4.15
CA LYS A 124 -24.10 -17.86 -5.18
C LYS A 124 -25.52 -18.21 -4.73
N TYR A 125 -25.75 -18.25 -3.42
CA TYR A 125 -27.05 -18.58 -2.81
C TYR A 125 -27.73 -17.39 -2.13
N GLY A 126 -27.34 -16.16 -2.50
CA GLY A 126 -28.01 -14.95 -2.02
C GLY A 126 -27.56 -14.50 -0.63
N TYR A 127 -26.45 -15.01 -0.11
CA TYR A 127 -25.91 -14.63 1.20
C TYR A 127 -24.61 -13.83 1.08
N ARG A 128 -24.49 -12.79 1.90
CA ARG A 128 -23.22 -12.11 2.15
C ARG A 128 -22.72 -12.52 3.53
N ILE A 129 -21.79 -13.48 3.56
CA ILE A 129 -21.20 -14.02 4.80
C ILE A 129 -20.07 -13.09 5.26
N LEU A 130 -20.15 -12.68 6.52
CA LEU A 130 -19.32 -11.66 7.18
C LEU A 130 -18.86 -12.22 8.54
N LEU A 131 -17.70 -11.81 9.06
CA LEU A 131 -17.22 -12.30 10.35
C LEU A 131 -17.90 -11.59 11.53
N ASN A 132 -18.08 -10.27 11.47
CA ASN A 132 -18.70 -9.47 12.53
C ASN A 132 -19.32 -8.18 11.94
N PRO A 133 -20.49 -7.70 12.43
CA PRO A 133 -21.07 -6.41 12.03
C PRO A 133 -20.13 -5.21 12.19
N THR A 134 -19.17 -5.24 13.12
CA THR A 134 -18.24 -4.12 13.36
C THR A 134 -16.93 -4.19 12.59
N SER A 135 -16.62 -5.29 11.88
CA SER A 135 -15.33 -5.46 11.18
C SER A 135 -15.34 -5.10 9.69
N ASP A 136 -16.50 -4.78 9.10
CA ASP A 136 -16.62 -4.59 7.64
C ASP A 136 -16.98 -3.17 7.19
N ASN A 137 -17.36 -2.25 8.11
CA ASN A 137 -17.35 -0.81 7.84
C ASN A 137 -16.09 -0.22 8.48
N ILE A 138 -14.99 -0.32 7.74
CA ILE A 138 -13.78 0.40 8.10
C ILE A 138 -13.93 1.86 7.70
N THR A 139 -13.33 2.75 8.50
CA THR A 139 -13.18 4.14 8.06
C THR A 139 -12.21 4.15 6.89
N ILE A 140 -12.68 4.59 5.72
CA ILE A 140 -11.85 4.84 4.56
C ILE A 140 -11.73 6.35 4.40
N CYS A 141 -10.50 6.82 4.57
CA CYS A 141 -10.10 8.19 4.31
C CYS A 141 -9.61 8.27 2.87
N THR A 142 -10.09 9.22 2.07
CA THR A 142 -9.66 9.33 0.67
C THR A 142 -8.85 10.61 0.44
N LEU A 143 -7.66 10.48 -0.13
CA LEU A 143 -6.97 11.62 -0.74
C LEU A 143 -7.64 11.92 -2.08
N ALA A 144 -8.32 13.08 -2.15
CA ALA A 144 -9.03 13.49 -3.34
C ALA A 144 -8.06 13.62 -4.54
N PRO A 145 -8.33 12.94 -5.68
CA PRO A 145 -7.51 13.10 -6.87
C PRO A 145 -7.79 14.43 -7.56
N TYR A 146 -6.84 14.87 -8.38
CA TYR A 146 -7.00 16.05 -9.23
C TYR A 146 -7.85 15.73 -10.47
N ASP A 147 -8.56 16.71 -11.00
CA ASP A 147 -9.18 16.61 -12.33
C ASP A 147 -8.15 16.83 -13.46
N PRO A 148 -8.47 16.50 -14.73
CA PRO A 148 -7.53 16.65 -15.84
C PRO A 148 -6.99 18.08 -16.05
N ASN A 149 -7.77 19.11 -15.75
CA ASN A 149 -7.34 20.51 -15.89
C ASN A 149 -6.39 20.89 -14.74
N GLU A 150 -6.67 20.42 -13.54
CA GLU A 150 -5.81 20.58 -12.37
C GLU A 150 -4.47 19.87 -12.59
N ILE A 151 -4.45 18.66 -13.14
CA ILE A 151 -3.21 17.96 -13.52
C ILE A 151 -2.39 18.82 -14.47
N LYS A 152 -2.99 19.38 -15.51
CA LYS A 152 -2.27 20.27 -16.44
C LYS A 152 -1.64 21.46 -15.72
N SER A 153 -2.37 22.09 -14.81
CA SER A 153 -1.86 23.20 -13.97
C SER A 153 -0.68 22.78 -13.09
N ILE A 154 -0.80 21.61 -12.44
CA ILE A 154 0.25 21.05 -11.59
C ILE A 154 1.52 20.79 -12.39
N ILE A 155 1.40 20.16 -13.57
CA ILE A 155 2.55 19.88 -14.42
C ILE A 155 3.24 21.19 -14.83
N THR A 156 2.47 22.15 -15.35
CA THR A 156 3.01 23.45 -15.76
C THR A 156 3.69 24.19 -14.62
N SER A 157 3.08 24.21 -13.43
CA SER A 157 3.56 25.03 -12.31
C SER A 157 4.73 24.40 -11.54
N ASN A 158 4.81 23.07 -11.47
CA ASN A 158 5.77 22.39 -10.60
C ASN A 158 6.92 21.73 -11.36
N PHE A 159 6.69 21.30 -12.61
CA PHE A 159 7.68 20.53 -13.36
C PHE A 159 8.21 21.26 -14.59
N ILE A 160 7.46 22.23 -15.13
CA ILE A 160 7.94 23.04 -16.24
C ILE A 160 8.58 24.32 -15.72
N ASN A 161 9.85 24.23 -15.36
CA ASN A 161 10.63 25.38 -14.92
C ASN A 161 11.73 25.72 -15.94
N VAL A 162 11.32 26.35 -17.04
CA VAL A 162 12.24 26.89 -18.06
C VAL A 162 12.57 28.34 -17.72
N ARG A 163 13.87 28.64 -17.60
CA ARG A 163 14.32 30.02 -17.37
C ARG A 163 14.02 30.88 -18.60
N ASN A 164 13.55 32.10 -18.39
CA ASN A 164 13.36 33.10 -19.44
C ASN A 164 13.78 34.49 -18.91
N SER A 165 14.01 35.43 -19.82
CA SER A 165 14.45 36.80 -19.46
C SER A 165 13.31 37.70 -18.96
N GLY A 166 12.07 37.19 -18.88
CA GLY A 166 10.86 37.97 -18.62
C GLY A 166 10.42 38.87 -19.78
N ARG A 167 11.21 39.00 -20.85
CA ARG A 167 10.87 39.84 -22.02
C ARG A 167 10.08 39.12 -23.10
N THR A 168 10.18 37.79 -23.14
CA THR A 168 9.37 36.94 -24.01
C THR A 168 8.49 36.07 -23.13
N LYS A 169 7.16 36.20 -23.27
CA LYS A 169 6.22 35.28 -22.61
C LYS A 169 6.23 33.97 -23.38
N VAL A 170 6.81 32.95 -22.79
CA VAL A 170 6.87 31.61 -23.37
C VAL A 170 5.85 30.75 -22.63
N GLU A 171 4.73 30.47 -23.29
CA GLU A 171 3.79 29.51 -22.76
C GLU A 171 4.26 28.10 -23.15
N PRO A 172 4.41 27.17 -22.19
CA PRO A 172 4.79 25.82 -22.52
C PRO A 172 3.68 25.18 -23.35
N ASN A 173 4.03 24.66 -24.51
CA ASN A 173 3.14 23.86 -25.36
C ASN A 173 2.93 22.46 -24.76
N LEU A 174 2.39 22.41 -23.55
CA LEU A 174 2.20 21.17 -22.81
C LEU A 174 1.14 20.30 -23.47
N LYS A 175 1.54 19.10 -23.85
CA LYS A 175 0.68 18.02 -24.33
C LYS A 175 0.83 16.82 -23.41
N ILE A 176 -0.23 16.43 -22.71
CA ILE A 176 -0.26 15.16 -21.97
C ILE A 176 -0.37 14.02 -22.99
N ILE A 177 0.58 13.10 -22.96
CA ILE A 177 0.62 11.89 -23.81
C ILE A 177 -0.13 10.77 -23.11
N LYS A 178 0.12 10.59 -21.81
CA LYS A 178 -0.43 9.51 -20.98
C LYS A 178 -0.76 10.04 -19.59
N ASN A 179 -1.86 9.57 -19.03
CA ASN A 179 -2.25 9.82 -17.65
C ASN A 179 -2.84 8.52 -17.08
N ASP A 180 -1.96 7.67 -16.56
CA ASP A 180 -2.37 6.43 -15.90
C ASP A 180 -2.54 6.68 -14.41
N ARG A 181 -3.72 6.38 -13.89
CA ARG A 181 -4.04 6.52 -12.47
C ARG A 181 -4.22 5.14 -11.86
N VAL A 182 -3.43 4.84 -10.84
CA VAL A 182 -3.52 3.60 -10.06
C VAL A 182 -4.10 3.92 -8.70
N VAL A 183 -5.15 3.19 -8.31
CA VAL A 183 -5.71 3.28 -6.95
C VAL A 183 -4.90 2.40 -6.03
N LYS A 184 -4.49 2.95 -4.89
CA LYS A 184 -3.78 2.24 -3.83
C LYS A 184 -4.44 2.47 -2.48
N TYR A 185 -4.09 1.60 -1.53
CA TYR A 185 -4.54 1.69 -0.15
C TYR A 185 -3.34 1.74 0.78
N GLY A 186 -3.43 2.60 1.78
CA GLY A 186 -2.53 2.67 2.91
C GLY A 186 -3.25 2.22 4.18
N VAL A 187 -2.56 1.57 5.09
CA VAL A 187 -3.07 1.12 6.38
C VAL A 187 -2.50 2.04 7.45
N PHE A 188 -3.37 2.76 8.15
CA PHE A 188 -2.97 3.57 9.28
C PHE A 188 -3.08 2.76 10.57
N LEU A 189 -1.98 2.64 11.29
CA LEU A 189 -1.88 1.89 12.53
C LEU A 189 -1.38 2.80 13.64
N HIS A 190 -2.02 2.69 14.80
CA HIS A 190 -1.50 3.19 16.05
C HIS A 190 -0.81 2.04 16.80
N ILE A 191 0.40 2.29 17.31
CA ILE A 191 1.19 1.29 18.00
C ILE A 191 1.65 1.84 19.34
N SER A 192 1.44 1.07 20.40
CA SER A 192 1.89 1.37 21.76
C SER A 192 2.69 0.21 22.34
N ALA A 193 3.79 0.53 23.02
CA ALA A 193 4.67 -0.44 23.65
C ALA A 193 5.05 0.01 25.06
N HIS A 194 4.68 -0.79 26.05
CA HIS A 194 4.94 -0.50 27.47
C HIS A 194 5.51 -1.73 28.19
N GLU A 195 6.76 -1.66 28.66
CA GLU A 195 7.37 -2.73 29.46
C GLU A 195 8.48 -2.22 30.38
N ASP A 196 8.43 -2.62 31.65
CA ASP A 196 9.53 -2.43 32.59
C ASP A 196 10.45 -3.65 32.56
N PHE A 197 11.69 -3.46 32.10
CA PHE A 197 12.74 -4.44 32.18
C PHE A 197 13.36 -4.41 33.58
N LYS A 198 13.34 -5.54 34.28
CA LYS A 198 13.77 -5.65 35.67
C LYS A 198 14.92 -6.64 35.86
N MET A 199 15.72 -6.43 36.89
CA MET A 199 16.66 -7.42 37.45
C MET A 199 15.90 -8.52 38.20
N SER A 200 16.60 -9.61 38.54
CA SER A 200 16.06 -10.70 39.36
C SER A 200 15.55 -10.24 40.73
N ASN A 201 16.12 -9.16 41.29
CA ASN A 201 15.69 -8.56 42.55
C ASN A 201 14.50 -7.58 42.39
N GLY A 202 13.94 -7.43 41.19
CA GLY A 202 12.81 -6.55 40.90
C GLY A 202 13.16 -5.10 40.55
N THR A 203 14.42 -4.68 40.65
CA THR A 203 14.86 -3.32 40.29
C THR A 203 14.70 -3.08 38.79
N VAL A 204 14.06 -1.96 38.40
CA VAL A 204 13.89 -1.58 36.99
C VAL A 204 15.22 -1.08 36.43
N ILE A 205 15.67 -1.68 35.33
CA ILE A 205 16.86 -1.26 34.58
C ILE A 205 16.52 -0.35 33.41
N LYS A 206 15.35 -0.56 32.80
CA LYS A 206 14.84 0.25 31.69
C LYS A 206 13.32 0.20 31.69
N ARG A 207 12.71 1.34 31.41
CA ARG A 207 11.30 1.46 31.06
C ARG A 207 11.19 1.69 29.55
N LEU A 208 10.43 0.84 28.88
CA LEU A 208 9.96 1.07 27.52
C LEU A 208 8.56 1.69 27.63
N ASP A 209 8.41 2.87 27.07
CA ASP A 209 7.15 3.60 26.99
C ASP A 209 7.18 4.41 25.69
N GLN A 210 6.60 3.86 24.63
CA GLN A 210 6.66 4.42 23.29
C GLN A 210 5.30 4.30 22.60
N GLU A 211 4.89 5.37 21.94
CA GLU A 211 3.72 5.40 21.06
C GLU A 211 4.11 5.99 19.71
N PHE A 212 3.60 5.41 18.64
CA PHE A 212 3.88 5.84 17.28
C PHE A 212 2.72 5.51 16.36
N ASN A 213 2.49 6.41 15.41
CA ASN A 213 1.55 6.22 14.32
C ASN A 213 2.33 5.91 13.04
N VAL A 214 1.87 4.92 12.28
CA VAL A 214 2.48 4.54 11.01
C VAL A 214 1.42 4.44 9.93
N LEU A 215 1.79 4.88 8.73
CA LEU A 215 0.99 4.69 7.52
C LEU A 215 1.80 3.90 6.51
N LEU A 216 1.32 2.72 6.19
CA LEU A 216 2.02 1.76 5.36
C LEU A 216 1.24 1.46 4.10
N ASP A 217 1.91 1.27 2.97
CA ASP A 217 1.25 0.79 1.75
C ASP A 217 0.73 -0.64 2.00
N SER A 218 -0.53 -0.91 1.64
CA SER A 218 -1.20 -2.16 2.00
C SER A 218 -0.58 -3.40 1.36
N ASN A 219 0.15 -3.24 0.26
CA ASN A 219 0.69 -4.35 -0.51
C ASN A 219 2.16 -4.62 -0.15
N THR A 220 2.94 -3.57 0.03
CA THR A 220 4.38 -3.65 0.31
C THR A 220 4.71 -3.61 1.80
N LEU A 221 3.79 -3.08 2.62
CA LEU A 221 4.01 -2.76 4.04
C LEU A 221 5.23 -1.87 4.27
N GLU A 222 5.59 -1.06 3.27
CA GLU A 222 6.59 -0.01 3.36
C GLU A 222 5.92 1.31 3.73
N ASN A 223 6.69 2.21 4.35
CA ASN A 223 6.21 3.56 4.64
C ASN A 223 5.83 4.25 3.33
N ILE A 224 4.63 4.81 3.28
CA ILE A 224 4.27 5.73 2.20
C ILE A 224 5.10 7.01 2.43
N PRO A 225 5.92 7.45 1.45
CA PRO A 225 6.76 8.64 1.61
C PRO A 225 5.97 9.83 2.14
N GLU A 226 6.56 10.55 3.09
CA GLU A 226 6.03 11.72 3.83
C GLU A 226 4.96 11.45 4.92
N ALA A 227 4.52 10.21 5.17
CA ALA A 227 3.64 9.95 6.32
C ALA A 227 4.30 10.16 7.71
N SER A 228 5.62 10.24 7.77
CA SER A 228 6.37 10.54 9.00
C SER A 228 6.30 12.00 9.44
N GLY A 229 5.70 12.90 8.63
CA GLY A 229 5.52 14.31 8.97
C GLY A 229 4.21 14.95 8.50
N ILE A 230 3.41 14.26 7.68
CA ILE A 230 2.11 14.76 7.23
C ILE A 230 1.08 14.52 8.35
N THR A 231 0.69 15.60 9.02
CA THR A 231 -0.65 15.69 9.59
C THR A 231 -1.61 15.63 8.40
N ILE A 232 -2.07 14.43 8.01
CA ILE A 232 -3.08 14.33 6.97
C ILE A 232 -4.29 15.01 7.56
N LYS A 233 -4.54 16.26 7.17
CA LYS A 233 -5.73 17.01 7.57
C LYS A 233 -6.89 16.43 6.79
N LEU A 234 -7.28 15.22 7.18
CA LEU A 234 -8.50 14.60 6.74
C LEU A 234 -9.64 15.47 7.25
N SER A 235 -10.41 16.03 6.34
CA SER A 235 -11.67 16.67 6.70
C SER A 235 -12.71 15.57 6.94
N ASP A 236 -13.76 15.86 7.72
CA ASP A 236 -14.81 14.86 7.97
C ASP A 236 -15.55 14.42 6.69
N GLY A 237 -15.50 15.23 5.62
CA GLY A 237 -16.00 14.85 4.30
C GLY A 237 -15.14 13.85 3.53
N ASP A 238 -13.88 13.62 3.94
CA ASP A 238 -12.97 12.66 3.32
C ASP A 238 -13.11 11.24 3.90
N LYS A 239 -13.87 11.11 5.00
CA LYS A 239 -14.14 9.85 5.69
C LYS A 239 -15.46 9.27 5.19
N ILE A 240 -15.37 8.08 4.62
CA ILE A 240 -16.55 7.29 4.26
C ILE A 240 -16.42 5.91 4.89
N GLU A 241 -17.53 5.37 5.35
CA GLU A 241 -17.60 3.95 5.67
C GLU A 241 -17.71 3.17 4.36
N GLY A 242 -16.88 2.16 4.21
CA GLY A 242 -16.87 1.34 3.00
C GLY A 242 -16.38 -0.07 3.28
N PRO A 243 -16.66 -1.00 2.35
CA PRO A 243 -16.25 -2.39 2.49
C PRO A 243 -14.72 -2.49 2.46
N MET A 244 -14.16 -3.36 3.30
CA MET A 244 -12.73 -3.65 3.28
C MET A 244 -12.30 -4.18 1.89
N PRO A 245 -11.19 -3.68 1.31
CA PRO A 245 -10.68 -4.21 0.05
C PRO A 245 -10.38 -5.71 0.18
N ALA A 246 -10.79 -6.50 -0.81
CA ALA A 246 -10.73 -7.97 -0.76
C ALA A 246 -9.32 -8.57 -0.57
N GLN A 247 -8.27 -7.78 -0.81
CA GLN A 247 -6.87 -8.20 -0.74
C GLN A 247 -6.21 -7.89 0.62
N LEU A 248 -6.92 -7.22 1.53
CA LEU A 248 -6.36 -6.72 2.78
C LEU A 248 -6.69 -7.65 3.96
N ASN A 249 -5.65 -8.20 4.60
CA ASN A 249 -5.77 -8.96 5.85
C ASN A 249 -5.18 -8.15 7.01
N ILE A 250 -6.01 -7.31 7.64
CA ILE A 250 -5.59 -6.41 8.73
C ILE A 250 -4.92 -7.19 9.86
N LYS A 251 -5.47 -8.35 10.24
CA LYS A 251 -4.92 -9.14 11.34
C LYS A 251 -3.52 -9.66 11.05
N GLN A 252 -3.25 -10.10 9.82
CA GLN A 252 -1.90 -10.49 9.42
C GLN A 252 -0.94 -9.30 9.46
N ILE A 253 -1.39 -8.14 8.96
CA ILE A 253 -0.61 -6.90 9.02
C ILE A 253 -0.28 -6.54 10.48
N GLU A 254 -1.24 -6.60 11.40
CA GLU A 254 -0.99 -6.34 12.82
C GLU A 254 0.05 -7.29 13.43
N LEU A 255 0.04 -8.57 13.02
CA LEU A 255 1.03 -9.56 13.46
C LEU A 255 2.42 -9.23 12.92
N ASP A 256 2.54 -9.02 11.60
CA ASP A 256 3.81 -8.71 10.94
C ASP A 256 4.44 -7.43 11.50
N ILE A 257 3.61 -6.39 11.70
CA ILE A 257 4.06 -5.11 12.26
C ILE A 257 4.45 -5.27 13.74
N ARG A 258 3.73 -6.06 14.52
CA ARG A 258 4.10 -6.32 15.91
C ARG A 258 5.48 -6.98 15.99
N GLU A 259 5.77 -7.97 15.14
CA GLU A 259 7.08 -8.62 15.09
C GLU A 259 8.20 -7.65 14.70
N ARG A 260 8.00 -6.85 13.65
CA ARG A 260 8.95 -5.80 13.25
C ARG A 260 9.20 -4.80 14.38
N MET A 261 8.17 -4.44 15.13
CA MET A 261 8.30 -3.50 16.24
C MET A 261 9.01 -4.10 17.45
N ILE A 262 8.77 -5.37 17.78
CA ILE A 262 9.54 -6.06 18.83
C ILE A 262 11.03 -6.04 18.48
N GLN A 263 11.38 -6.38 17.24
CA GLN A 263 12.76 -6.35 16.76
C GLN A 263 13.35 -4.94 16.86
N ARG A 264 12.64 -3.92 16.37
CA ARG A 264 13.07 -2.52 16.39
C ARG A 264 13.26 -1.96 17.81
N LEU A 265 12.44 -2.39 18.76
CA LEU A 265 12.48 -1.93 20.16
C LEU A 265 13.40 -2.78 21.05
N THR A 266 13.96 -3.86 20.51
CA THR A 266 14.92 -4.70 21.22
C THR A 266 16.29 -4.02 21.22
N GLU A 267 16.88 -3.89 22.41
CA GLU A 267 18.22 -3.35 22.58
C GLU A 267 18.96 -4.03 23.73
N ASP A 268 20.29 -3.92 23.73
CA ASP A 268 21.13 -4.35 24.84
C ASP A 268 21.38 -3.19 25.81
N VAL A 269 20.99 -3.37 27.07
CA VAL A 269 21.16 -2.37 28.13
C VAL A 269 22.24 -2.82 29.11
N SER A 270 23.20 -1.94 29.34
CA SER A 270 24.26 -2.12 30.33
C SER A 270 23.86 -1.52 31.68
N TYR A 271 24.11 -2.26 32.77
CA TYR A 271 23.79 -1.82 34.14
C TYR A 271 24.75 -2.44 35.17
N PHE A 272 24.82 -1.84 36.36
CA PHE A 272 25.62 -2.38 37.48
C PHE A 272 24.75 -3.22 38.42
N GLY A 273 25.24 -4.39 38.79
CA GLY A 273 24.63 -5.21 39.83
C GLY A 273 24.94 -4.70 41.24
N ASN A 274 24.21 -5.23 42.23
CA ASN A 274 24.41 -4.85 43.65
C ASN A 274 25.81 -5.18 44.19
N ASN A 275 26.59 -5.99 43.48
CA ASN A 275 27.98 -6.33 43.76
C ASN A 275 28.99 -5.39 43.06
N GLY A 276 28.51 -4.31 42.43
CA GLY A 276 29.34 -3.37 41.66
C GLY A 276 29.87 -3.93 40.32
N SER A 277 29.49 -5.15 39.94
CA SER A 277 29.89 -5.74 38.66
C SER A 277 29.03 -5.21 37.51
N HIS A 278 29.62 -5.11 36.32
CA HIS A 278 28.96 -4.64 35.12
C HIS A 278 28.26 -5.81 34.40
N TYR A 279 26.99 -5.63 34.03
CA TYR A 279 26.17 -6.62 33.33
C TYR A 279 25.54 -5.99 32.09
N THR A 280 25.24 -6.83 31.10
CA THR A 280 24.45 -6.45 29.92
C THR A 280 23.22 -7.36 29.83
N LYS A 281 22.06 -6.78 29.53
CA LYS A 281 20.81 -7.53 29.32
C LYS A 281 20.11 -7.07 28.06
N THR A 282 19.81 -8.02 27.19
CA THR A 282 18.93 -7.82 26.04
C THR A 282 17.50 -7.58 26.53
N CYS A 283 16.99 -6.39 26.25
CA CYS A 283 15.67 -5.93 26.62
C CYS A 283 14.77 -5.99 25.39
N SER A 284 14.10 -7.13 25.21
CA SER A 284 13.13 -7.35 24.14
C SER A 284 11.70 -7.36 24.69
N PRO A 285 10.80 -6.49 24.21
CA PRO A 285 9.44 -6.43 24.72
C PRO A 285 8.64 -7.69 24.36
N LYS A 286 7.78 -8.12 25.27
CA LYS A 286 6.90 -9.27 25.06
C LYS A 286 5.82 -8.90 24.03
N PRO A 287 5.38 -9.84 23.17
CA PRO A 287 4.33 -9.58 22.19
C PRO A 287 3.04 -8.97 22.77
N LYS A 288 2.63 -9.43 23.96
CA LYS A 288 1.44 -8.89 24.65
C LYS A 288 1.55 -7.44 25.12
N ASN A 289 2.79 -6.92 25.22
CA ASN A 289 3.10 -5.57 25.67
C ASN A 289 3.31 -4.60 24.50
N VAL A 290 3.23 -5.10 23.25
CA VAL A 290 3.26 -4.31 22.03
C VAL A 290 1.88 -4.42 21.36
N LYS A 291 1.07 -3.38 21.51
CA LYS A 291 -0.25 -3.30 20.91
C LYS A 291 -0.15 -2.60 19.56
N VAL A 292 -0.70 -3.21 18.54
CA VAL A 292 -0.87 -2.65 17.20
C VAL A 292 -2.37 -2.58 16.98
N SER A 293 -2.85 -1.39 16.65
CA SER A 293 -4.27 -1.10 16.47
C SER A 293 -4.48 -0.47 15.10
N PHE A 294 -5.32 -1.11 14.29
CA PHE A 294 -5.82 -0.49 13.06
C PHE A 294 -6.77 0.66 13.35
N GLU A 295 -6.57 1.79 12.68
CA GLU A 295 -7.43 2.98 12.83
C GLU A 295 -8.31 3.18 11.58
N TYR A 296 -7.69 3.27 10.40
CA TYR A 296 -8.40 3.50 9.14
C TYR A 296 -7.57 3.09 7.91
N LEU A 297 -8.24 2.94 6.76
CA LEU A 297 -7.57 2.84 5.47
C LEU A 297 -7.48 4.21 4.80
N LEU A 298 -6.33 4.51 4.22
CA LEU A 298 -6.16 5.66 3.33
C LEU A 298 -6.24 5.19 1.88
N LYS A 299 -7.30 5.55 1.17
CA LYS A 299 -7.35 5.41 -0.29
C LYS A 299 -6.60 6.59 -0.93
N TYR A 300 -5.65 6.29 -1.79
CA TYR A 300 -4.89 7.31 -2.51
C TYR A 300 -4.65 6.91 -3.96
N TYR A 301 -4.30 7.91 -4.78
CA TYR A 301 -4.14 7.75 -6.22
C TYR A 301 -2.70 8.07 -6.61
N VAL A 302 -2.07 7.14 -7.31
CA VAL A 302 -0.75 7.36 -7.92
C VAL A 302 -0.95 7.69 -9.38
N ALA A 303 -0.62 8.92 -9.76
CA ALA A 303 -0.65 9.39 -11.14
C ALA A 303 0.71 9.13 -11.80
N ASN A 304 0.71 8.48 -12.95
CA ASN A 304 1.86 8.34 -13.84
C ASN A 304 1.57 9.14 -15.11
N ILE A 305 2.22 10.30 -15.24
CA ILE A 305 1.96 11.26 -16.30
C ILE A 305 3.14 11.28 -17.26
N GLU A 306 2.90 10.94 -18.51
CA GLU A 306 3.83 11.21 -19.60
C GLU A 306 3.36 12.45 -20.35
N PHE A 307 4.26 13.38 -20.60
CA PHE A 307 3.93 14.63 -21.29
C PHE A 307 5.04 15.10 -22.20
N GLU A 308 4.67 15.90 -23.19
CA GLU A 308 5.57 16.58 -24.08
C GLU A 308 5.46 18.08 -23.87
N THR A 309 6.61 18.74 -23.78
CA THR A 309 6.71 20.19 -23.80
C THR A 309 8.01 20.59 -24.45
N PHE A 310 8.00 21.67 -25.22
CA PHE A 310 9.14 22.13 -26.02
C PHE A 310 9.75 21.03 -26.91
N GLY A 311 8.88 20.17 -27.48
CA GLY A 311 9.28 19.05 -28.34
C GLY A 311 10.03 17.92 -27.62
N THR A 312 10.01 17.92 -26.28
CA THR A 312 10.73 16.94 -25.46
C THR A 312 9.76 16.20 -24.56
N LYS A 313 9.88 14.87 -24.53
CA LYS A 313 9.07 14.00 -23.66
C LYS A 313 9.68 13.92 -22.26
N SER A 314 8.83 14.02 -21.26
CA SER A 314 9.15 13.89 -19.83
C SER A 314 8.07 13.05 -19.15
N ASP A 315 8.41 12.51 -17.98
CA ASP A 315 7.49 11.74 -17.17
C ASP A 315 7.61 12.10 -15.69
N VAL A 316 6.48 12.00 -14.98
CA VAL A 316 6.41 12.18 -13.52
C VAL A 316 5.45 11.18 -12.91
N THR A 317 5.80 10.72 -11.72
CA THR A 317 4.95 9.89 -10.88
C THR A 317 4.77 10.56 -9.52
N PHE A 318 3.53 10.75 -9.09
CA PHE A 318 3.22 11.36 -7.79
C PHE A 318 1.93 10.83 -7.18
N ILE A 319 1.81 10.94 -5.86
CA ILE A 319 0.57 10.71 -5.12
C ILE A 319 -0.28 11.97 -5.18
N GLU A 320 -1.51 11.84 -5.63
CA GLU A 320 -2.46 12.95 -5.72
C GLU A 320 -3.06 13.29 -4.36
N ASN A 321 -3.12 14.58 -4.05
CA ASN A 321 -3.79 15.09 -2.86
C ASN A 321 -4.31 16.50 -3.12
N LYS A 322 -5.55 16.62 -3.57
CA LYS A 322 -6.17 17.91 -3.91
C LYS A 322 -6.31 18.87 -2.73
N ASN A 323 -6.45 18.32 -1.52
CA ASN A 323 -6.68 19.11 -0.31
C ASN A 323 -5.38 19.68 0.29
N ASP A 324 -4.21 19.26 -0.21
CA ASP A 324 -2.89 19.74 0.21
C ASP A 324 -1.91 19.67 -0.98
N LYS A 325 -0.62 19.40 -0.71
CA LYS A 325 0.41 19.15 -1.72
C LYS A 325 0.42 17.68 -2.16
N PHE A 326 0.66 17.46 -3.45
CA PHE A 326 1.00 16.14 -3.97
C PHE A 326 2.37 15.69 -3.44
N THR A 327 2.59 14.38 -3.38
CA THR A 327 3.88 13.80 -3.00
C THR A 327 4.58 13.24 -4.23
N LEU A 328 5.74 13.80 -4.59
CA LEU A 328 6.53 13.35 -5.73
C LEU A 328 7.19 12.01 -5.44
N LEU A 329 6.96 11.01 -6.29
CA LEU A 329 7.59 9.69 -6.19
C LEU A 329 8.77 9.54 -7.15
N ALA A 330 8.60 10.01 -8.39
CA ALA A 330 9.64 9.98 -9.41
C ALA A 330 9.44 11.11 -10.42
N LYS A 331 10.53 11.60 -11.00
CA LYS A 331 10.48 12.53 -12.13
C LYS A 331 11.65 12.30 -13.08
N ASN A 332 11.37 12.52 -14.36
CA ASN A 332 12.36 12.59 -15.43
C ASN A 332 12.02 13.78 -16.33
N ILE A 333 12.45 14.97 -15.90
CA ILE A 333 12.17 16.24 -16.57
C ILE A 333 13.34 16.62 -17.46
N ARG A 334 13.19 16.42 -18.76
CA ARG A 334 14.27 16.72 -19.72
C ARG A 334 14.46 18.21 -19.97
N THR A 335 13.49 19.05 -19.60
CA THR A 335 13.57 20.51 -19.70
C THR A 335 14.17 21.17 -18.47
N GLU A 336 14.49 20.40 -17.43
CA GLU A 336 15.02 20.91 -16.17
C GLU A 336 16.38 21.58 -16.39
N GLY A 337 16.53 22.80 -15.89
CA GLY A 337 17.74 23.60 -16.05
C GLY A 337 17.93 24.22 -17.45
N LEU A 338 16.99 24.04 -18.38
CA LEU A 338 17.06 24.68 -19.68
C LEU A 338 16.57 26.12 -19.62
N THR A 339 17.17 26.96 -20.47
CA THR A 339 16.80 28.37 -20.64
C THR A 339 16.30 28.59 -22.06
N TYR A 340 15.23 29.36 -22.19
CA TYR A 340 14.68 29.73 -23.48
C TYR A 340 15.49 30.84 -24.13
N CYS A 341 15.83 30.68 -25.40
CA CYS A 341 16.45 31.74 -26.19
C CYS A 341 15.39 32.72 -26.72
N ASP A 342 15.43 33.97 -26.27
CA ASP A 342 14.54 35.06 -26.71
C ASP A 342 14.67 35.41 -28.20
N TYR A 343 15.68 34.88 -28.91
CA TYR A 343 15.90 35.14 -30.33
C TYR A 343 15.39 34.00 -31.21
N CYS A 344 15.88 32.77 -31.03
CA CYS A 344 15.53 31.63 -31.88
C CYS A 344 14.42 30.74 -31.29
N GLN A 345 13.93 31.05 -30.09
CA GLN A 345 12.85 30.32 -29.45
C GLN A 345 13.18 28.85 -29.12
N ALA A 346 14.46 28.46 -29.20
CA ALA A 346 14.93 27.13 -28.82
C ALA A 346 15.35 27.08 -27.34
N LEU A 347 15.24 25.90 -26.74
CA LEU A 347 15.80 25.61 -25.43
C LEU A 347 17.32 25.41 -25.54
N ALA A 348 18.05 25.98 -24.59
CA ALA A 348 19.50 25.83 -24.49
C ALA A 348 19.92 25.58 -23.05
N ARG A 349 20.96 24.74 -22.88
CA ARG A 349 21.61 24.52 -21.57
C ARG A 349 22.38 25.74 -21.12
N THR A 350 23.04 26.41 -22.07
CA THR A 350 23.85 27.60 -21.83
C THR A 350 23.27 28.77 -22.61
N THR A 351 22.99 29.85 -21.90
CA THR A 351 22.56 31.12 -22.49
C THR A 351 23.40 32.27 -21.96
N HIS A 352 23.49 33.31 -22.77
CA HIS A 352 24.13 34.58 -22.44
C HIS A 352 23.07 35.65 -22.28
N THR A 353 23.30 36.60 -21.38
CA THR A 353 22.46 37.79 -21.30
C THR A 353 23.00 38.84 -22.26
N CYS A 354 22.17 39.28 -23.21
CA CYS A 354 22.56 40.36 -24.11
C CYS A 354 22.79 41.65 -23.31
N SER A 355 23.98 42.22 -23.43
CA SER A 355 24.41 43.39 -22.67
C SER A 355 23.59 44.66 -22.97
N ASP A 356 22.93 44.71 -24.13
CA ASP A 356 22.19 45.89 -24.58
C ASP A 356 20.68 45.82 -24.30
N CYS A 357 20.08 44.63 -24.37
CA CYS A 357 18.63 44.46 -24.23
C CYS A 357 18.19 43.51 -23.12
N GLY A 358 19.13 42.84 -22.45
CA GLY A 358 18.85 41.91 -21.34
C GLY A 358 18.20 40.58 -21.75
N LYS A 359 17.95 40.34 -23.05
CA LYS A 359 17.44 39.06 -23.56
C LYS A 359 18.41 37.91 -23.27
N PHE A 360 17.89 36.73 -22.94
CA PHE A 360 18.66 35.48 -22.87
C PHE A 360 18.79 34.90 -24.28
N ILE A 361 20.01 34.61 -24.70
CA ILE A 361 20.31 34.13 -26.05
C ILE A 361 21.19 32.89 -25.98
N CYS A 362 20.88 31.87 -26.78
CA CYS A 362 21.75 30.70 -26.90
C CYS A 362 23.10 31.09 -27.53
N MET A 363 24.08 30.20 -27.40
CA MET A 363 25.42 30.39 -27.95
C MET A 363 25.40 30.72 -29.46
N ASP A 364 24.59 30.02 -30.25
CA ASP A 364 24.49 30.26 -31.70
C ASP A 364 23.92 31.65 -32.05
N CYS A 365 23.09 32.18 -31.15
CA CYS A 365 22.49 33.51 -31.25
C CYS A 365 23.32 34.60 -30.58
N THR A 366 24.44 34.24 -29.94
CA THR A 366 25.34 35.17 -29.27
C THR A 366 26.41 35.69 -30.23
N ARG A 367 26.71 36.98 -30.12
CA ARG A 367 27.82 37.64 -30.79
C ARG A 367 28.65 38.37 -29.75
N GLN A 368 29.96 38.32 -29.89
CA GLN A 368 30.86 39.05 -29.00
C GLN A 368 31.27 40.37 -29.64
N TYR A 369 31.10 41.45 -28.88
CA TYR A 369 31.38 42.83 -29.26
C TYR A 369 32.38 43.46 -28.28
N LYS A 370 33.32 44.29 -28.77
CA LYS A 370 34.11 45.18 -27.91
C LYS A 370 34.35 46.54 -28.56
N LYS A 371 34.23 47.61 -27.78
CA LYS A 371 34.44 49.00 -28.23
C LYS A 371 35.91 49.38 -28.12
N GLY A 372 36.74 48.96 -29.07
CA GLY A 372 38.18 49.22 -29.09
C GLY A 372 39.04 48.15 -28.40
N PHE A 373 40.37 48.31 -28.44
CA PHE A 373 41.32 47.26 -28.06
C PHE A 373 41.25 46.87 -26.58
N LEU A 374 41.14 47.88 -25.69
CA LEU A 374 41.16 47.75 -24.22
C LEU A 374 39.79 47.46 -23.58
N SER A 375 38.70 47.49 -24.35
CA SER A 375 37.37 47.24 -23.81
C SER A 375 37.12 45.73 -23.59
N PRO A 376 36.40 45.35 -22.52
CA PRO A 376 36.00 43.97 -22.32
C PRO A 376 35.04 43.52 -23.43
N TRP A 377 35.09 42.22 -23.74
CA TRP A 377 34.10 41.60 -24.62
C TRP A 377 32.72 41.59 -23.94
N LYS A 378 31.69 41.93 -24.71
CA LYS A 378 30.30 41.93 -24.33
C LYS A 378 29.53 40.97 -25.22
N ASP A 379 28.68 40.16 -24.62
CA ASP A 379 27.76 39.29 -25.36
C ASP A 379 26.54 40.12 -25.79
N VAL A 380 26.22 40.13 -27.08
CA VAL A 380 25.07 40.83 -27.69
C VAL A 380 24.28 39.90 -28.61
N CYS A 381 22.98 40.14 -28.77
CA CYS A 381 22.14 39.39 -29.71
C CYS A 381 22.30 39.91 -31.14
N LYS A 382 21.93 39.09 -32.14
CA LYS A 382 21.96 39.45 -33.57
C LYS A 382 21.21 40.74 -33.93
N GLU A 383 20.17 41.11 -33.17
CA GLU A 383 19.45 42.37 -33.40
C GLU A 383 20.24 43.58 -32.89
N CYS A 384 20.81 43.47 -31.68
CA CYS A 384 21.57 44.55 -31.06
C CYS A 384 22.94 44.74 -31.72
N GLU A 385 23.50 43.69 -32.31
CA GLU A 385 24.68 43.76 -33.17
C GLU A 385 24.56 44.87 -34.23
N LYS A 386 23.39 44.98 -34.88
CA LYS A 386 23.15 45.99 -35.94
C LYS A 386 23.24 47.44 -35.45
N LYS A 387 23.17 47.67 -34.13
CA LYS A 387 23.29 49.01 -33.51
C LYS A 387 24.74 49.46 -33.35
N HIS A 388 25.70 48.55 -33.54
CA HIS A 388 27.12 48.85 -33.41
C HIS A 388 27.74 48.95 -34.79
N SER A 389 27.95 50.19 -35.26
CA SER A 389 28.36 50.51 -36.64
C SER A 389 29.84 50.30 -36.97
N ASP A 390 30.67 49.78 -36.05
CA ASP A 390 32.10 49.50 -36.36
C ASP A 390 32.80 48.55 -35.34
N PRO A 391 32.65 47.20 -35.42
CA PRO A 391 33.32 46.32 -34.45
C PRO A 391 34.18 45.18 -35.03
N LYS A 392 35.20 44.77 -34.26
CA LYS A 392 35.78 43.41 -34.34
C LYS A 392 34.76 42.43 -33.78
N ILE A 393 33.93 41.84 -34.64
CA ILE A 393 32.91 40.85 -34.27
C ILE A 393 33.54 39.46 -34.30
N LYS A 394 33.25 38.65 -33.28
CA LYS A 394 33.54 37.20 -33.31
C LYS A 394 32.27 36.42 -32.96
N HIS A 395 32.09 35.30 -33.67
CA HIS A 395 31.18 34.26 -33.22
C HIS A 395 31.79 33.58 -32.00
N ARG A 396 30.99 33.42 -30.95
CA ARG A 396 31.33 32.52 -29.85
C ARG A 396 31.32 31.10 -30.44
N ARG A 397 32.50 30.49 -30.63
CA ARG A 397 32.59 29.04 -30.90
C ARG A 397 32.52 28.33 -29.55
N ALA A 398 31.96 27.13 -29.52
CA ALA A 398 32.07 26.27 -28.35
C ALA A 398 33.56 26.13 -28.02
N GLU A 399 33.95 26.44 -26.79
CA GLU A 399 35.21 25.93 -26.26
C GLU A 399 34.98 24.42 -26.08
N GLU A 400 35.82 23.60 -26.73
CA GLU A 400 35.78 22.13 -26.64
C GLU A 400 36.01 21.64 -25.21
#